data_AF-A0ABD5NMY2-F1
#
_entry.id   AF-A0ABD5NMY2-F1
#
_cell.length_a   1.000
_cell.length_b   1.000
_cell.length_c   1.000
_cell.angle_alpha   90.00
_cell.angle_beta   90.00
_cell.angle_gamma   90.00
#
_symmetry.space_group_name_H-M   'P 1'
#
loop_
_entity.id
_entity.type
_entity.pdbx_description
1 polymer ?
#
loop_
_entity_poly.entity_id
_entity_poly.type
_entity_poly.pdbx_seq_one_letter_code
_entity_poly.pdbx_strand_id
1 'polypeptide(L)' 'MTDDEFEPDPEHVAVLREIADDVRGDSSERKQLSNILYRTSDIYDPDEQTDPEDVIRNVKFILEVVERGGLDR' A
#
# COMPACT_ATOMS: atom_id res chain seq x y z
N MET A 1 -20.42 1.29 1.79
CA MET A 1 -19.25 1.57 2.66
C MET A 1 -19.47 3.00 3.14
N THR A 2 -19.46 3.21 4.46
CA THR A 2 -19.80 4.50 5.08
C THR A 2 -18.62 5.46 4.92
N ASP A 3 -18.87 6.71 4.53
CA ASP A 3 -17.93 7.81 4.25
C ASP A 3 -16.92 8.19 5.37
N ASP A 4 -16.83 7.41 6.45
CA ASP A 4 -15.94 7.62 7.62
C ASP A 4 -14.58 6.90 7.52
N GLU A 5 -14.29 6.18 6.43
CA GLU A 5 -13.38 5.03 6.54
C GLU A 5 -11.88 5.39 6.68
N PHE A 6 -11.45 6.62 6.35
CA PHE A 6 -10.05 7.04 6.47
C PHE A 6 -9.91 8.56 6.69
N GLU A 7 -9.97 9.01 7.94
CA GLU A 7 -9.59 10.39 8.29
C GLU A 7 -8.07 10.60 8.10
N PRO A 8 -7.62 11.82 7.74
CA PRO A 8 -6.20 12.12 7.68
C PRO A 8 -5.49 11.85 9.01
N ASP A 9 -4.43 11.04 8.95
CA ASP A 9 -3.68 10.61 10.13
C ASP A 9 -2.18 10.55 9.83
N PRO A 10 -1.44 11.65 10.10
CA PRO A 10 -0.01 11.73 9.87
C PRO A 10 0.82 10.71 10.67
N GLU A 11 0.31 10.22 11.82
CA GLU A 11 0.99 9.21 12.62
C GLU A 11 0.91 7.85 11.94
N HIS A 12 -0.27 7.47 11.41
CA HIS A 12 -0.41 6.28 10.59
C HIS A 12 0.46 6.34 9.33
N VAL A 13 0.53 7.50 8.64
CA VAL A 13 1.42 7.70 7.49
C VAL A 13 2.87 7.41 7.88
N ALA A 14 3.35 8.00 8.97
CA ALA A 14 4.73 7.85 9.42
C ALA A 14 5.06 6.38 9.74
N VAL A 15 4.20 5.69 10.49
CA VAL A 15 4.39 4.28 10.87
C VAL A 15 4.41 3.38 9.64
N LEU A 16 3.47 3.55 8.70
CA LEU A 16 3.41 2.73 7.50
C LEU A 16 4.64 2.94 6.62
N ARG A 17 5.12 4.17 6.49
CA ARG A 17 6.34 4.50 5.72
C ARG A 17 7.60 3.96 6.41
N GLU A 18 7.70 4.04 7.73
CA GLU A 18 8.81 3.44 8.49
C GLU A 18 8.89 1.92 8.27
N ILE A 19 7.75 1.22 8.39
CA ILE A 19 7.70 -0.23 8.15
C ILE A 19 8.01 -0.52 6.67
N ALA A 20 7.48 0.28 5.74
CA ALA A 20 7.74 0.13 4.32
C ALA A 20 9.24 0.21 3.99
N ASP A 21 9.97 1.09 4.68
CA ASP A 21 11.42 1.22 4.54
C ASP A 21 12.17 0.04 5.16
N ASP A 22 11.78 -0.44 6.34
CA ASP A 22 12.42 -1.58 7.01
C ASP A 22 12.26 -2.90 6.23
N VAL A 23 11.07 -3.14 5.67
CA VAL A 23 10.82 -4.36 4.87
C VAL A 23 11.40 -4.26 3.46
N ARG A 24 11.80 -3.06 3.01
CA ARG A 24 12.41 -2.89 1.69
C ARG A 24 13.70 -3.70 1.62
N GLY A 25 13.90 -4.41 0.52
CA GLY A 25 15.09 -5.22 0.28
C GLY A 25 15.26 -5.48 -1.20
N ASP A 26 16.23 -6.33 -1.56
CA ASP A 26 16.60 -6.48 -2.97
C ASP A 26 15.66 -7.40 -3.78
N SER A 27 14.93 -8.29 -3.10
CA SER A 27 13.99 -9.20 -3.77
C SER A 27 12.77 -8.45 -4.34
N SER A 28 12.21 -8.98 -5.42
CA SER A 28 11.00 -8.45 -6.05
C SER A 28 9.83 -8.44 -5.06
N GLU A 29 9.68 -9.48 -4.23
CA GLU A 29 8.59 -9.56 -3.25
C GLU A 29 8.74 -8.49 -2.16
N ARG A 30 9.96 -8.27 -1.65
CA ARG A 30 10.21 -7.24 -0.63
C ARG A 30 9.94 -5.83 -1.15
N LYS A 31 10.34 -5.54 -2.40
CA LYS A 31 10.05 -4.27 -3.07
C LYS A 31 8.55 -4.08 -3.26
N GLN A 32 7.85 -5.14 -3.63
CA GLN A 32 6.40 -5.10 -3.82
C GLN A 32 5.65 -4.87 -2.51
N LEU A 33 6.04 -5.54 -1.42
CA LEU A 33 5.47 -5.33 -0.09
C LEU A 33 5.69 -3.89 0.40
N SER A 34 6.90 -3.36 0.25
CA SER A 34 7.22 -1.96 0.56
C SER A 34 6.31 -1.00 -0.22
N ASN A 35 6.13 -1.21 -1.52
CA ASN A 35 5.26 -0.36 -2.36
C ASN A 35 3.78 -0.41 -1.95
N ILE A 36 3.30 -1.57 -1.49
CA ILE A 36 1.93 -1.70 -0.98
C ILE A 36 1.76 -0.82 0.25
N LEU A 37 2.68 -0.91 1.22
CA LEU A 37 2.62 -0.13 2.45
C LEU A 37 2.68 1.38 2.18
N TYR A 38 3.52 1.82 1.25
CA TYR A 38 3.54 3.21 0.80
C TYR A 38 2.19 3.67 0.24
N ARG A 39 1.58 2.91 -0.68
CA ARG A 39 0.26 3.25 -1.23
C ARG A 39 -0.85 3.25 -0.18
N THR A 40 -0.77 2.35 0.79
CA THR A 40 -1.70 2.34 1.92
C THR A 40 -1.48 3.56 2.83
N SER A 41 -0.24 4.06 2.96
CA SER A 41 0.02 5.28 3.72
C SER A 41 -0.65 6.51 3.08
N ASP A 42 -0.69 6.58 1.75
CA ASP A 42 -1.24 7.73 1.02
C ASP A 42 -2.75 7.89 1.22
N ILE A 43 -3.45 6.86 1.71
CA ILE A 43 -4.86 6.94 2.12
C ILE A 43 -5.06 7.90 3.31
N TYR A 44 -4.08 7.98 4.21
CA TYR A 44 -4.14 8.78 5.43
C TYR A 44 -3.41 10.13 5.30
N ASP A 45 -2.76 10.37 4.16
CA ASP A 45 -1.98 11.59 3.92
C ASP A 45 -2.91 12.70 3.37
N PRO A 46 -3.16 13.79 4.12
CA PRO A 46 -4.08 14.85 3.68
C PRO A 46 -3.61 15.58 2.43
N ASP A 47 -2.32 15.50 2.10
CA ASP A 47 -1.74 16.15 0.93
C ASP A 47 -1.80 15.26 -0.33
N GLU A 48 -2.09 13.96 -0.17
CA GLU A 48 -2.25 13.03 -1.29
C GLU A 48 -3.72 12.93 -1.72
N GLN A 49 -3.93 12.99 -3.04
CA GLN A 49 -5.24 12.76 -3.63
C GLN A 49 -5.35 11.29 -4.03
N THR A 50 -5.57 10.43 -3.03
CA THR A 50 -5.65 8.99 -3.20
C THR A 50 -7.06 8.48 -2.90
N ASP A 51 -7.66 7.74 -3.84
CA ASP A 51 -8.92 7.02 -3.57
C ASP A 51 -8.59 5.70 -2.82
N PRO A 52 -9.08 5.52 -1.58
CA PRO A 52 -8.83 4.30 -0.80
C PRO A 52 -9.30 3.03 -1.51
N GLU A 53 -10.40 3.09 -2.28
CA GLU A 53 -10.89 1.94 -3.03
C GLU A 53 -9.90 1.52 -4.11
N ASP A 54 -9.24 2.48 -4.77
CA ASP A 54 -8.25 2.22 -5.79
C ASP A 54 -6.97 1.62 -5.19
N VAL A 55 -6.53 2.07 -4.02
CA VAL A 55 -5.40 1.44 -3.32
C VAL A 55 -5.74 0.01 -2.94
N ILE A 56 -6.89 -0.23 -2.30
CA ILE A 56 -7.31 -1.58 -1.89
C ILE A 56 -7.45 -2.51 -3.10
N ARG A 57 -8.01 -2.00 -4.22
CA ARG A 57 -8.10 -2.75 -5.48
C ARG A 57 -6.72 -3.09 -6.03
N ASN A 58 -5.80 -2.13 -6.05
CA ASN A 58 -4.43 -2.35 -6.50
C ASN A 58 -3.71 -3.40 -5.65
N VAL A 59 -3.84 -3.34 -4.33
CA VAL A 59 -3.25 -4.32 -3.41
C VAL A 59 -3.82 -5.72 -3.64
N LYS A 60 -5.15 -5.85 -3.75
CA LYS A 60 -5.81 -7.12 -4.06
C LYS A 60 -5.32 -7.71 -5.38
N PHE A 61 -5.24 -6.89 -6.42
CA PHE A 61 -4.72 -7.32 -7.73
C PHE A 61 -3.28 -7.84 -7.62
N ILE A 62 -2.41 -7.14 -6.89
CA ILE A 62 -1.02 -7.56 -6.68
C ILE A 62 -0.96 -8.92 -5.98
N LEU A 63 -1.72 -9.12 -4.91
CA LEU A 63 -1.77 -10.39 -4.17
C LEU A 63 -2.30 -11.53 -5.05
N GLU A 64 -3.35 -11.29 -5.84
CA GLU A 64 -3.87 -12.29 -6.79
C GLU A 64 -2.84 -12.69 -7.86
N VAL A 65 -2.04 -11.72 -8.35
CA VAL A 65 -0.99 -12.00 -9.33
C VAL A 65 0.15 -12.80 -8.70
N VAL A 66 0.54 -12.49 -7.47
CA VAL A 66 1.53 -13.28 -6.71
C VAL A 66 1.03 -14.71 -6.51
N GLU A 67 -0.23 -14.89 -6.09
CA GLU A 67 -0.84 -16.21 -5.88
C GLU A 67 -0.86 -17.06 -7.16
N ARG A 68 -1.01 -16.43 -8.33
CA ARG A 68 -1.02 -17.09 -9.64
C ARG A 68 0.37 -17.36 -10.23
N GLY A 69 1.46 -17.04 -9.53
CA GLY A 69 2.84 -17.34 -9.96
C GLY A 69 3.64 -16.16 -10.50
N GLY A 70 3.21 -14.92 -10.27
CA GLY A 70 3.98 -13.70 -10.55
C GLY A 70 3.58 -12.94 -11.82
N LEU A 71 4.17 -11.75 -12.01
CA LEU A 71 3.96 -10.85 -13.16
C LEU A 71 4.70 -11.30 -14.44
N ASP A 72 5.56 -12.30 -14.34
CA ASP A 72 6.38 -12.77 -15.45
C ASP A 72 5.69 -13.93 -16.18
N ARG A 73 5.15 -13.62 -17.36
CA ARG A 73 5.02 -14.60 -18.44
C ARG A 73 5.64 -14.04 -19.71
#